data_AF-A0A833VG07-F1
#
_entry.id   AF-A0A833VG07-F1
#
_cell.length_a   1.000
_cell.length_b   1.000
_cell.length_c   1.000
_cell.angle_alpha   90.00
_cell.angle_beta   90.00
_cell.angle_gamma   90.00
#
_symmetry.space_group_name_H-M   'P 1'
#
loop_
_entity.id
_entity.type
_entity.pdbx_description
1 polymer ?
#
loop_
_entity_poly.entity_id
_entity_poly.type
_entity_poly.pdbx_seq_one_letter_code
_entity_poly.pdbx_strand_id
1 'polypeptide(L)'
;MAVSLLPSSLLMTALAFSCIVLFTFPVKTESQQTGITRHYQFNIQMTKVTRLCETKSIVTVNGQFPGPKIVAREGDQVVVRVVNHVHYNISLHWHGVRQLRSAWADGPAYVTQCPIQKGSTYVYNFTIVGQRGTLWWHAHISWLRATLYGPIVILPKLGVPYPFVKPYKEVPIIFGEWWKADTEAVISQALQTGGGPNVSDAYTINGLPGPLYNCSAKGVWFMHCHLEVHTSWGLRMAWLIQMTNVTRLCETKSIVTVNGQFPGPKIVAREGDRVVVRVVNHVHYNISLHWHGVRQLRSAWADGPAYVTQCPIQKGSTYVYNFTIVGQRGTLWWHAHISWLRATVYGPIIILPKLGVPYPFVKPYKEVPIIFGEWWKADTEAVISQALQTGGGPNVSDAYTINGLPGPLYNCSAKGVWFMHCHLEVHTSWGLRMAWLVLDGNLPNQKLPPPPSDLPKC
;
A
#
# COMPACT_ATOMS: atom_id res chain seq x y z
N MET A 1 50.66 -65.87 54.88
CA MET A 1 51.74 -64.88 55.14
C MET A 1 51.54 -63.69 54.21
N ALA A 2 52.30 -62.60 54.35
CA ALA A 2 52.04 -61.31 53.69
C ALA A 2 52.52 -61.23 52.21
N VAL A 3 52.56 -59.99 51.68
CA VAL A 3 52.92 -59.53 50.31
C VAL A 3 51.72 -59.35 49.38
N SER A 4 51.47 -58.17 48.78
CA SER A 4 51.86 -56.78 49.10
C SER A 4 50.97 -55.80 48.32
N LEU A 5 50.53 -54.70 48.94
CA LEU A 5 49.86 -53.60 48.24
C LEU A 5 50.86 -52.51 47.84
N LEU A 6 50.76 -52.01 46.61
CA LEU A 6 51.40 -50.77 46.14
C LEU A 6 50.32 -49.86 45.50
N PRO A 7 50.47 -48.52 45.56
CA PRO A 7 49.33 -47.61 45.51
C PRO A 7 48.90 -47.20 44.09
N SER A 8 47.58 -47.11 43.89
CA SER A 8 46.93 -46.59 42.67
C SER A 8 46.87 -45.04 42.61
N SER A 9 47.87 -44.35 43.15
CA SER A 9 47.86 -42.91 43.41
C SER A 9 48.04 -41.99 42.18
N LEU A 10 48.17 -42.55 40.97
CA LEU A 10 48.44 -41.78 39.74
C LEU A 10 47.29 -41.77 38.70
N LEU A 11 46.19 -42.50 38.92
CA LEU A 11 45.08 -42.56 37.94
C LEU A 11 43.86 -41.70 38.29
N MET A 12 43.63 -41.42 39.58
CA MET A 12 42.46 -40.64 40.04
C MET A 12 42.62 -39.13 39.84
N THR A 13 43.84 -38.60 39.88
CA THR A 13 44.12 -37.15 39.76
C THR A 13 43.94 -36.61 38.34
N ALA A 14 44.20 -37.43 37.31
CA ALA A 14 44.06 -37.03 35.91
C ALA A 14 42.59 -36.84 35.47
N LEU A 15 41.67 -37.67 35.98
CA LEU A 15 40.25 -37.60 35.62
C LEU A 15 39.53 -36.43 36.34
N ALA A 16 39.90 -36.14 37.59
CA ALA A 16 39.30 -35.05 38.36
C ALA A 16 39.50 -33.66 37.72
N PHE A 17 40.68 -33.41 37.12
CA PHE A 17 40.96 -32.13 36.47
C PHE A 17 40.30 -31.94 35.10
N SER A 18 39.95 -33.03 34.39
CA SER A 18 39.29 -32.95 33.09
C SER A 18 37.82 -32.48 33.21
N CYS A 19 37.11 -32.91 34.25
CA CYS A 19 35.69 -32.58 34.44
C CYS A 19 35.42 -31.15 34.93
N ILE A 20 36.42 -30.45 35.51
CA ILE A 20 36.22 -29.13 36.14
C ILE A 20 36.37 -27.96 35.13
N VAL A 21 37.04 -28.18 34.00
CA VAL A 21 37.37 -27.11 33.03
C VAL A 21 36.26 -26.86 31.98
N LEU A 22 35.25 -27.72 31.88
CA LEU A 22 34.27 -27.70 30.79
C LEU A 22 32.94 -26.95 31.05
N PHE A 23 32.71 -26.43 32.28
CA PHE A 23 31.42 -25.81 32.65
C PHE A 23 31.50 -24.35 33.14
N THR A 24 32.58 -23.63 32.80
CA THR A 24 32.65 -22.16 32.93
C THR A 24 32.69 -21.45 31.58
N PHE A 25 31.94 -21.94 30.59
CA PHE A 25 31.43 -21.03 29.58
C PHE A 25 30.58 -19.99 30.29
N PRO A 26 30.80 -18.68 30.10
CA PRO A 26 29.81 -17.70 30.52
C PRO A 26 28.57 -17.99 29.68
N VAL A 27 27.53 -18.53 30.34
CA VAL A 27 26.19 -18.50 29.77
C VAL A 27 25.93 -17.02 29.50
N LYS A 28 25.95 -16.65 28.22
CA LYS A 28 25.32 -15.42 27.78
C LYS A 28 23.86 -15.62 28.14
N THR A 29 23.48 -15.06 29.27
CA THR A 29 22.14 -14.52 29.44
C THR A 29 21.96 -13.55 28.27
N GLU A 30 21.42 -14.07 27.17
CA GLU A 30 20.69 -13.22 26.25
C GLU A 30 19.76 -12.41 27.15
N SER A 31 19.99 -11.10 27.22
CA SER A 31 19.09 -10.23 27.94
C SER A 31 17.71 -10.51 27.36
N GLN A 32 16.84 -11.12 28.16
CA GLN A 32 15.46 -11.39 27.80
C GLN A 32 14.78 -10.02 27.83
N GLN A 33 15.12 -9.21 26.82
CA GLN A 33 14.97 -7.76 26.85
C GLN A 33 13.50 -7.47 26.62
N THR A 34 12.78 -7.43 27.73
CA THR A 34 11.34 -7.34 27.81
C THR A 34 10.88 -6.15 26.99
N GLY A 35 10.00 -6.41 26.03
CA GLY A 35 9.34 -5.33 25.31
C GLY A 35 8.54 -4.49 26.29
N ILE A 36 8.56 -3.18 26.10
CA ILE A 36 8.00 -2.24 27.07
C ILE A 36 6.55 -1.91 26.74
N THR A 37 5.76 -1.62 27.78
CA THR A 37 4.37 -1.24 27.60
C THR A 37 4.26 0.17 27.00
N ARG A 38 3.59 0.28 25.85
CA ARG A 38 3.34 1.51 25.10
C ARG A 38 1.90 1.97 25.34
N HIS A 39 1.74 3.04 26.11
CA HIS A 39 0.44 3.62 26.39
C HIS A 39 0.05 4.69 25.37
N TYR A 40 -1.18 4.59 24.84
CA TYR A 40 -1.79 5.58 23.96
C TYR A 40 -3.19 5.95 24.47
N GLN A 41 -3.52 7.24 24.43
CA GLN A 41 -4.85 7.77 24.76
C GLN A 41 -5.50 8.29 23.48
N PHE A 42 -6.64 7.71 23.09
CA PHE A 42 -7.36 7.99 21.85
C PHE A 42 -8.74 8.56 22.21
N ASN A 43 -8.89 9.88 22.16
CA ASN A 43 -10.19 10.54 22.35
C ASN A 43 -10.88 10.68 21.00
N ILE A 44 -12.02 10.01 20.81
CA ILE A 44 -12.79 10.08 19.58
C ILE A 44 -13.73 11.28 19.65
N GLN A 45 -13.56 12.26 18.76
CA GLN A 45 -14.29 13.52 18.80
C GLN A 45 -14.63 14.05 17.41
N MET A 46 -15.72 14.83 17.31
CA MET A 46 -15.99 15.62 16.10
C MET A 46 -14.94 16.73 15.99
N THR A 47 -14.44 16.99 14.78
CA THR A 47 -13.50 18.08 14.51
C THR A 47 -13.75 18.64 13.12
N LYS A 48 -13.76 19.98 12.99
CA LYS A 48 -13.95 20.67 11.72
C LYS A 48 -12.68 20.55 10.88
N VAL A 49 -12.82 20.02 9.66
CA VAL A 49 -11.72 19.85 8.70
C VAL A 49 -12.12 20.45 7.36
N THR A 50 -11.25 21.30 6.82
CA THR A 50 -11.45 22.01 5.55
C THR A 50 -10.69 21.33 4.41
N ARG A 51 -11.39 20.97 3.33
CA ARG A 51 -10.86 20.39 2.08
C ARG A 51 -11.79 20.75 0.91
N LEU A 52 -11.26 20.83 -0.32
CA LEU A 52 -12.07 21.06 -1.54
C LEU A 52 -12.99 22.31 -1.44
N CYS A 53 -12.46 23.40 -0.88
CA CYS A 53 -13.15 24.65 -0.55
C CYS A 53 -14.16 24.59 0.60
N GLU A 54 -14.50 23.41 1.12
CA GLU A 54 -15.59 23.19 2.08
C GLU A 54 -15.07 22.78 3.45
N THR A 55 -15.82 23.11 4.51
CA THR A 55 -15.50 22.73 5.89
C THR A 55 -16.64 21.93 6.49
N LYS A 56 -16.36 20.67 6.85
CA LYS A 56 -17.31 19.82 7.60
C LYS A 56 -16.71 19.28 8.88
N SER A 57 -17.58 18.93 9.83
CA SER A 57 -17.19 18.19 11.03
C SER A 57 -17.07 16.71 10.68
N ILE A 58 -15.91 16.10 10.93
CA ILE A 58 -15.69 14.65 10.80
C ILE A 58 -15.30 14.04 12.14
N VAL A 59 -15.43 12.71 12.26
CA VAL A 59 -14.95 11.98 13.44
C VAL A 59 -13.43 11.83 13.35
N THR A 60 -12.72 12.14 14.44
CA THR A 60 -11.25 12.13 14.49
C THR A 60 -10.74 11.54 15.81
N VAL A 61 -9.48 11.10 15.82
CA VAL A 61 -8.76 10.77 17.06
C VAL A 61 -7.93 11.98 17.49
N ASN A 62 -8.16 12.48 18.70
CA ASN A 62 -7.43 13.62 19.29
C ASN A 62 -7.41 14.88 18.37
N GLY A 63 -8.44 15.08 17.54
CA GLY A 63 -8.52 16.18 16.57
C GLY A 63 -7.66 16.03 15.31
N GLN A 64 -7.04 14.87 15.09
CA GLN A 64 -6.11 14.63 13.99
C GLN A 64 -6.78 13.88 12.83
N PHE A 65 -6.57 14.36 11.61
CA PHE A 65 -6.95 13.69 10.36
C PHE A 65 -5.81 13.79 9.32
N PRO A 66 -5.15 12.68 8.93
CA PRO A 66 -5.29 11.33 9.50
C PRO A 66 -4.95 11.28 11.00
N GLY A 67 -5.38 10.21 11.66
CA GLY A 67 -5.16 10.00 13.08
C GLY A 67 -3.69 9.71 13.46
N PRO A 68 -3.38 9.71 14.78
CA PRO A 68 -2.03 9.63 15.29
C PRO A 68 -1.31 8.32 14.93
N LYS A 69 0.01 8.44 14.74
CA LYS A 69 0.93 7.32 14.52
C LYS A 69 1.19 6.56 15.83
N ILE A 70 0.92 5.26 15.82
CA ILE A 70 1.41 4.32 16.84
C ILE A 70 2.84 3.89 16.47
N VAL A 71 3.73 3.75 17.47
CA VAL A 71 5.13 3.32 17.28
C VAL A 71 5.52 2.34 18.40
N ALA A 72 5.63 1.06 18.05
CA ALA A 72 6.04 -0.01 18.95
C ALA A 72 7.30 -0.71 18.41
N ARG A 73 8.00 -1.46 19.26
CA ARG A 73 8.96 -2.49 18.83
C ARG A 73 8.28 -3.85 18.76
N GLU A 74 8.84 -4.76 17.97
CA GLU A 74 8.59 -6.18 18.15
C GLU A 74 8.92 -6.56 19.61
N GLY A 75 7.99 -7.27 20.27
CA GLY A 75 8.03 -7.60 21.69
C GLY A 75 7.30 -6.61 22.60
N ASP A 76 7.10 -5.34 22.21
CA ASP A 76 6.40 -4.35 23.04
C ASP A 76 4.93 -4.73 23.21
N GLN A 77 4.40 -4.48 24.42
CA GLN A 77 2.97 -4.52 24.71
C GLN A 77 2.36 -3.17 24.31
N VAL A 78 1.28 -3.16 23.55
CA VAL A 78 0.58 -1.95 23.11
C VAL A 78 -0.75 -1.85 23.85
N VAL A 79 -0.96 -0.72 24.52
CA VAL A 79 -2.14 -0.44 25.35
C VAL A 79 -2.78 0.86 24.85
N VAL A 80 -3.88 0.76 24.10
CA VAL A 80 -4.62 1.91 23.57
C VAL A 80 -5.93 2.09 24.32
N ARG A 81 -6.01 3.12 25.17
CA ARG A 81 -7.23 3.52 25.86
C ARG A 81 -8.05 4.43 24.95
N VAL A 82 -9.14 3.90 24.42
CA VAL A 82 -10.07 4.62 23.53
C VAL A 82 -11.24 5.15 24.35
N VAL A 83 -11.57 6.43 24.20
CA VAL A 83 -12.73 7.07 24.85
C VAL A 83 -13.60 7.69 23.76
N ASN A 84 -14.87 7.29 23.71
CA ASN A 84 -15.79 7.77 22.68
C ASN A 84 -16.60 8.99 23.16
N HIS A 85 -16.37 10.17 22.57
CA HIS A 85 -17.15 11.38 22.87
C HIS A 85 -18.21 11.70 21.80
N VAL A 86 -18.25 10.97 20.67
CA VAL A 86 -19.21 11.19 19.58
C VAL A 86 -20.48 10.34 19.77
N HIS A 87 -21.53 10.65 19.00
CA HIS A 87 -22.82 9.95 19.09
C HIS A 87 -22.84 8.62 18.33
N TYR A 88 -21.94 8.42 17.37
CA TYR A 88 -21.74 7.14 16.69
C TYR A 88 -21.11 6.11 17.64
N ASN A 89 -21.47 4.84 17.43
CA ASN A 89 -20.74 3.71 18.00
C ASN A 89 -19.36 3.58 17.34
N ILE A 90 -18.31 3.25 18.11
CA ILE A 90 -16.92 3.17 17.61
C ILE A 90 -16.30 1.81 17.97
N SER A 91 -15.56 1.21 17.05
CA SER A 91 -14.50 0.24 17.37
C SER A 91 -13.29 0.51 16.48
N LEU A 92 -12.08 0.19 16.91
CA LEU A 92 -10.85 0.37 16.13
C LEU A 92 -10.17 -0.97 15.88
N HIS A 93 -9.88 -1.29 14.62
CA HIS A 93 -9.14 -2.48 14.21
C HIS A 93 -7.68 -2.19 13.90
N TRP A 94 -6.81 -3.08 14.38
CA TRP A 94 -5.35 -3.00 14.28
C TRP A 94 -4.87 -3.78 13.06
N HIS A 95 -5.20 -3.25 11.88
CA HIS A 95 -5.17 -4.01 10.63
C HIS A 95 -3.82 -4.69 10.34
N GLY A 96 -3.83 -6.02 10.42
CA GLY A 96 -2.67 -6.89 10.16
C GLY A 96 -1.82 -7.20 11.40
N VAL A 97 -2.18 -6.74 12.60
CA VAL A 97 -1.55 -7.15 13.86
C VAL A 97 -2.01 -8.57 14.22
N ARG A 98 -1.09 -9.43 14.67
CA ARG A 98 -1.41 -10.80 15.11
C ARG A 98 -1.94 -10.79 16.55
N GLN A 99 -3.24 -10.99 16.72
CA GLN A 99 -3.90 -11.05 18.03
C GLN A 99 -3.70 -12.41 18.74
N LEU A 100 -2.46 -12.76 19.03
CA LEU A 100 -2.12 -14.03 19.69
C LEU A 100 -2.60 -14.02 21.15
N ARG A 101 -3.69 -14.75 21.41
CA ARG A 101 -4.37 -14.83 22.73
C ARG A 101 -4.90 -13.47 23.22
N SER A 102 -5.20 -12.55 22.30
CA SER A 102 -5.73 -11.20 22.56
C SER A 102 -6.91 -10.85 21.62
N ALA A 103 -7.66 -11.85 21.14
CA ALA A 103 -8.63 -11.70 20.06
C ALA A 103 -9.72 -10.64 20.31
N TRP A 104 -10.16 -10.45 21.56
CA TRP A 104 -11.11 -9.38 21.94
C TRP A 104 -10.59 -7.96 21.68
N ALA A 105 -9.27 -7.79 21.60
CA ALA A 105 -8.61 -6.52 21.29
C ALA A 105 -8.33 -6.37 19.78
N ASP A 106 -8.95 -7.19 18.90
CA ASP A 106 -8.74 -7.07 17.46
C ASP A 106 -9.42 -5.86 16.84
N GLY A 107 -10.68 -5.58 17.20
CA GLY A 107 -11.43 -4.40 16.73
C GLY A 107 -12.72 -4.61 15.94
N PRO A 108 -12.88 -5.65 15.10
CA PRO A 108 -14.08 -5.83 14.28
C PRO A 108 -15.38 -5.92 15.11
N ALA A 109 -16.26 -4.92 14.90
CA ALA A 109 -17.51 -4.78 15.64
C ALA A 109 -18.45 -5.96 15.39
N TYR A 110 -19.06 -6.49 16.46
CA TYR A 110 -19.96 -7.65 16.45
C TYR A 110 -19.30 -8.95 15.95
N VAL A 111 -17.97 -9.03 15.96
CA VAL A 111 -17.19 -10.24 15.65
C VAL A 111 -16.20 -10.57 16.75
N THR A 112 -15.41 -9.58 17.20
CA THR A 112 -14.43 -9.76 18.29
C THR A 112 -14.76 -8.96 19.55
N GLN A 113 -15.56 -7.90 19.41
CA GLN A 113 -16.04 -7.06 20.49
C GLN A 113 -17.38 -6.42 20.14
N CYS A 114 -18.10 -5.96 21.15
CA CYS A 114 -19.17 -4.98 20.96
C CYS A 114 -18.59 -3.56 20.75
N PRO A 115 -19.33 -2.63 20.12
CA PRO A 115 -18.85 -1.27 19.93
C PRO A 115 -18.75 -0.47 21.23
N ILE A 116 -17.81 0.46 21.26
CA ILE A 116 -17.65 1.49 22.29
C ILE A 116 -18.75 2.54 22.07
N GLN A 117 -19.75 2.56 22.96
CA GLN A 117 -20.85 3.52 22.94
C GLN A 117 -20.40 4.92 23.36
N LYS A 118 -21.25 5.93 23.14
CA LYS A 118 -20.99 7.32 23.57
C LYS A 118 -20.75 7.40 25.09
N GLY A 119 -19.68 8.09 25.48
CA GLY A 119 -19.24 8.23 26.87
C GLY A 119 -18.47 7.02 27.42
N SER A 120 -18.48 5.88 26.71
CA SER A 120 -17.76 4.68 27.13
C SER A 120 -16.27 4.76 26.84
N THR A 121 -15.51 3.92 27.56
CA THR A 121 -14.08 3.68 27.36
C THR A 121 -13.86 2.20 27.07
N TYR A 122 -12.85 1.86 26.26
CA TYR A 122 -12.32 0.50 26.15
C TYR A 122 -10.79 0.52 26.03
N VAL A 123 -10.11 -0.47 26.60
CA VAL A 123 -8.66 -0.60 26.56
C VAL A 123 -8.24 -1.78 25.67
N TYR A 124 -7.78 -1.45 24.46
CA TYR A 124 -7.10 -2.42 23.61
C TYR A 124 -5.74 -2.77 24.21
N ASN A 125 -5.47 -4.06 24.43
CA ASN A 125 -4.23 -4.54 25.03
C ASN A 125 -3.76 -5.80 24.32
N PHE A 126 -2.62 -5.72 23.63
CA PHE A 126 -2.02 -6.82 22.86
C PHE A 126 -0.49 -6.67 22.80
N THR A 127 0.22 -7.77 22.53
CA THR A 127 1.69 -7.78 22.42
C THR A 127 2.13 -8.06 20.99
N ILE A 128 3.09 -7.29 20.47
CA ILE A 128 3.57 -7.46 19.10
C ILE A 128 4.53 -8.66 19.00
N VAL A 129 4.12 -9.74 18.33
CA VAL A 129 4.92 -10.99 18.25
C VAL A 129 5.29 -11.36 16.81
N GLY A 130 6.60 -11.34 16.51
CA GLY A 130 7.15 -11.80 15.23
C GLY A 130 6.78 -10.93 14.03
N GLN A 131 6.53 -9.63 14.24
CA GLN A 131 6.14 -8.66 13.21
C GLN A 131 7.04 -7.43 13.25
N ARG A 132 7.25 -6.81 12.07
CA ARG A 132 8.02 -5.58 11.87
C ARG A 132 7.61 -4.94 10.54
N GLY A 133 7.72 -3.62 10.44
CA GLY A 133 7.29 -2.83 9.28
C GLY A 133 6.10 -1.91 9.58
N THR A 134 5.50 -1.35 8.54
CA THR A 134 4.36 -0.43 8.65
C THR A 134 3.04 -1.18 8.43
N LEU A 135 2.15 -1.07 9.40
CA LEU A 135 0.75 -1.47 9.35
C LEU A 135 -0.13 -0.22 9.54
N TRP A 136 -1.43 -0.38 9.70
CA TRP A 136 -2.38 0.71 9.92
C TRP A 136 -3.49 0.30 10.88
N TRP A 137 -4.21 1.28 11.42
CA TRP A 137 -5.43 1.07 12.19
C TRP A 137 -6.57 1.89 11.57
N HIS A 138 -7.81 1.45 11.74
CA HIS A 138 -9.01 2.18 11.29
C HIS A 138 -10.22 1.86 12.16
N ALA A 139 -11.28 2.68 12.08
CA ALA A 139 -12.56 2.31 12.67
C ALA A 139 -13.17 1.10 11.93
N HIS A 140 -13.64 0.07 12.64
CA HIS A 140 -14.21 -1.14 12.02
C HIS A 140 -15.71 -1.26 12.32
N ILE A 141 -16.42 -0.16 12.10
CA ILE A 141 -17.87 -0.02 12.21
C ILE A 141 -18.37 1.09 11.27
N SER A 142 -19.46 0.81 10.57
CA SER A 142 -20.05 1.68 9.53
C SER A 142 -18.98 2.16 8.52
N TRP A 143 -19.08 3.38 7.98
CA TRP A 143 -18.08 3.90 7.05
C TRP A 143 -17.07 4.88 7.71
N LEU A 144 -17.10 5.01 9.04
CA LEU A 144 -16.24 5.91 9.81
C LEU A 144 -14.74 5.76 9.53
N ARG A 145 -14.29 4.60 9.04
CA ARG A 145 -12.95 4.36 8.47
C ARG A 145 -12.50 5.33 7.37
N ALA A 146 -13.40 6.08 6.75
CA ALA A 146 -13.07 7.18 5.84
C ALA A 146 -12.45 8.40 6.57
N THR A 147 -12.59 8.46 7.89
CA THR A 147 -12.17 9.59 8.74
C THR A 147 -11.30 9.15 9.93
N LEU A 148 -11.62 8.01 10.53
CA LEU A 148 -10.86 7.35 11.59
C LEU A 148 -9.91 6.30 11.01
N TYR A 149 -8.69 6.71 10.69
CA TYR A 149 -7.57 5.83 10.35
C TYR A 149 -6.22 6.46 10.70
N GLY A 150 -5.19 5.63 10.88
CA GLY A 150 -3.82 6.09 11.11
C GLY A 150 -2.77 4.97 11.01
N PRO A 151 -1.46 5.29 11.06
CA PRO A 151 -0.40 4.32 10.83
C PRO A 151 0.08 3.65 12.12
N ILE A 152 0.46 2.38 12.03
CA ILE A 152 1.19 1.63 13.07
C ILE A 152 2.59 1.36 12.52
N VAL A 153 3.64 1.85 13.20
CA VAL A 153 5.03 1.54 12.83
C VAL A 153 5.60 0.55 13.84
N ILE A 154 5.90 -0.66 13.39
CA ILE A 154 6.53 -1.71 14.19
C ILE A 154 8.03 -1.75 13.86
N LEU A 155 8.83 -1.20 14.76
CA LEU A 155 10.28 -1.24 14.72
C LEU A 155 10.78 -2.66 15.11
N PRO A 156 12.01 -3.08 14.72
CA PRO A 156 12.63 -4.29 15.25
C PRO A 156 12.73 -4.32 16.78
N LYS A 157 12.96 -5.50 17.35
CA LYS A 157 13.36 -5.67 18.77
C LYS A 157 14.52 -4.72 19.13
N LEU A 158 14.62 -4.35 20.40
CA LEU A 158 15.77 -3.57 20.87
C LEU A 158 17.07 -4.40 20.67
N GLY A 159 18.19 -3.73 20.37
CA GLY A 159 19.45 -4.37 19.95
C GLY A 159 19.47 -4.94 18.52
N VAL A 160 18.31 -5.31 17.94
CA VAL A 160 18.25 -5.91 16.60
C VAL A 160 18.19 -4.84 15.50
N PRO A 161 19.12 -4.81 14.53
CA PRO A 161 19.07 -3.88 13.41
C PRO A 161 18.00 -4.28 12.38
N TYR A 162 17.64 -3.33 11.52
CA TYR A 162 16.93 -3.66 10.28
C TYR A 162 17.84 -4.48 9.34
N PRO A 163 17.28 -5.30 8.43
CA PRO A 163 18.06 -5.99 7.38
C PRO A 163 18.56 -5.04 6.26
N PHE A 164 18.63 -3.74 6.54
CA PHE A 164 19.08 -2.67 5.65
C PHE A 164 19.63 -1.51 6.49
N VAL A 165 20.46 -0.66 5.87
CA VAL A 165 21.02 0.53 6.53
C VAL A 165 19.90 1.45 7.01
N LYS A 166 19.97 1.89 8.28
CA LYS A 166 18.95 2.75 8.89
C LYS A 166 18.71 4.00 8.01
N PRO A 167 17.49 4.25 7.53
CA PRO A 167 17.20 5.40 6.69
C PRO A 167 17.35 6.72 7.46
N TYR A 168 17.73 7.78 6.74
CA TYR A 168 17.87 9.13 7.31
C TYR A 168 16.57 9.67 7.92
N LYS A 169 15.43 9.35 7.30
CA LYS A 169 14.09 9.74 7.77
C LYS A 169 13.06 8.71 7.30
N GLU A 170 12.11 8.39 8.17
CA GLU A 170 10.94 7.55 7.86
C GLU A 170 9.68 8.41 7.93
N VAL A 171 8.84 8.34 6.89
CA VAL A 171 7.59 9.10 6.79
C VAL A 171 6.50 8.12 6.35
N PRO A 172 5.49 7.82 7.19
CA PRO A 172 4.33 7.06 6.75
C PRO A 172 3.58 7.79 5.64
N ILE A 173 3.16 7.03 4.64
CA ILE A 173 2.32 7.47 3.53
C ILE A 173 1.06 6.62 3.59
N ILE A 174 -0.09 7.28 3.71
CA ILE A 174 -1.40 6.67 3.77
C ILE A 174 -2.20 7.21 2.59
N PHE A 175 -2.70 6.30 1.75
CA PHE A 175 -3.69 6.65 0.74
C PHE A 175 -5.08 6.55 1.37
N GLY A 176 -5.94 7.51 1.03
CA GLY A 176 -7.31 7.54 1.50
C GLY A 176 -8.16 8.45 0.61
N GLU A 177 -9.44 8.57 0.94
CA GLU A 177 -10.42 9.28 0.13
C GLU A 177 -11.08 10.41 0.93
N TRP A 178 -11.67 11.36 0.21
CA TRP A 178 -12.44 12.45 0.78
C TRP A 178 -13.76 12.60 0.03
N TRP A 179 -14.87 12.44 0.76
CA TRP A 179 -16.20 12.83 0.33
C TRP A 179 -16.54 14.21 0.90
N LYS A 180 -17.26 15.04 0.15
CA LYS A 180 -17.94 16.24 0.66
C LYS A 180 -19.15 15.85 1.50
N ALA A 181 -20.00 14.95 0.97
CA ALA A 181 -21.14 14.36 1.68
C ALA A 181 -20.73 13.71 3.02
N ASP A 182 -21.70 13.55 3.93
CA ASP A 182 -21.50 12.73 5.14
C ASP A 182 -21.40 11.25 4.73
N THR A 183 -20.29 10.61 5.07
CA THR A 183 -20.03 9.20 4.73
C THR A 183 -21.03 8.25 5.39
N GLU A 184 -21.57 8.63 6.57
CA GLU A 184 -22.61 7.84 7.24
C GLU A 184 -23.96 7.95 6.52
N ALA A 185 -24.23 9.08 5.84
CA ALA A 185 -25.38 9.21 4.95
C ALA A 185 -25.20 8.43 3.64
N VAL A 186 -23.99 8.44 3.04
CA VAL A 186 -23.74 7.69 1.79
C VAL A 186 -23.83 6.18 2.01
N ILE A 187 -23.30 5.63 3.11
CA ILE A 187 -23.48 4.19 3.41
C ILE A 187 -24.95 3.87 3.76
N SER A 188 -25.66 4.76 4.46
CA SER A 188 -27.09 4.57 4.74
C SER A 188 -27.92 4.50 3.46
N GLN A 189 -27.65 5.39 2.49
CA GLN A 189 -28.30 5.36 1.17
C GLN A 189 -27.96 4.09 0.38
N ALA A 190 -26.69 3.67 0.38
CA ALA A 190 -26.27 2.45 -0.29
C ALA A 190 -26.96 1.20 0.29
N LEU A 191 -27.08 1.11 1.62
CA LEU A 191 -27.76 0.00 2.29
C LEU A 191 -29.28 0.02 2.10
N GLN A 192 -29.91 1.19 2.04
CA GLN A 192 -31.35 1.33 1.75
C GLN A 192 -31.71 0.99 0.30
N THR A 193 -30.80 1.24 -0.65
CA THR A 193 -31.02 1.01 -2.09
C THR A 193 -30.49 -0.34 -2.59
N GLY A 194 -29.64 -1.03 -1.81
CA GLY A 194 -28.89 -2.19 -2.26
C GLY A 194 -27.79 -1.86 -3.29
N GLY A 195 -27.55 -0.58 -3.56
CA GLY A 195 -26.57 -0.12 -4.54
C GLY A 195 -25.15 -0.03 -3.99
N GLY A 196 -24.18 0.12 -4.90
CA GLY A 196 -22.84 0.60 -4.53
C GLY A 196 -22.89 2.06 -4.06
N PRO A 197 -22.09 2.47 -3.06
CA PRO A 197 -22.06 3.85 -2.59
C PRO A 197 -21.36 4.79 -3.57
N ASN A 198 -21.60 6.09 -3.43
CA ASN A 198 -21.03 7.12 -4.30
C ASN A 198 -19.50 7.18 -4.23
N VAL A 199 -18.88 7.40 -5.40
CA VAL A 199 -17.44 7.68 -5.56
C VAL A 199 -17.04 8.94 -4.77
N SER A 200 -15.79 8.95 -4.27
CA SER A 200 -15.25 10.09 -3.50
C SER A 200 -14.96 11.32 -4.37
N ASP A 201 -15.10 12.51 -3.77
CA ASP A 201 -14.81 13.79 -4.41
C ASP A 201 -13.30 14.00 -4.65
N ALA A 202 -12.43 13.41 -3.83
CA ALA A 202 -10.98 13.43 -4.05
C ALA A 202 -10.23 12.25 -3.42
N TYR A 203 -9.23 11.75 -4.15
CA TYR A 203 -8.17 10.91 -3.59
C TYR A 203 -7.16 11.76 -2.83
N THR A 204 -6.66 11.23 -1.71
CA THR A 204 -5.78 11.93 -0.77
C THR A 204 -4.53 11.12 -0.42
N ILE A 205 -3.44 11.86 -0.15
CA ILE A 205 -2.20 11.34 0.41
C ILE A 205 -2.02 12.01 1.78
N ASN A 206 -1.93 11.20 2.85
CA ASN A 206 -1.94 11.66 4.23
C ASN A 206 -3.07 12.68 4.51
N GLY A 207 -4.28 12.39 4.01
CA GLY A 207 -5.47 13.22 4.19
C GLY A 207 -5.42 14.59 3.50
N LEU A 208 -4.51 14.81 2.54
CA LEU A 208 -4.45 15.99 1.66
C LEU A 208 -4.77 15.60 0.22
N PRO A 209 -5.68 16.31 -0.48
CA PRO A 209 -5.94 16.08 -1.90
C PRO A 209 -4.74 16.50 -2.78
N GLY A 210 -4.63 15.89 -3.96
CA GLY A 210 -3.60 16.24 -4.95
C GLY A 210 -3.78 17.66 -5.53
N PRO A 211 -2.71 18.28 -6.08
CA PRO A 211 -2.73 19.69 -6.49
C PRO A 211 -3.66 20.04 -7.67
N LEU A 212 -4.29 19.03 -8.30
CA LEU A 212 -5.26 19.21 -9.39
C LEU A 212 -6.69 19.51 -8.88
N TYR A 213 -6.97 19.32 -7.59
CA TYR A 213 -8.27 19.64 -7.01
C TYR A 213 -8.34 21.12 -6.59
N ASN A 214 -9.47 21.79 -6.88
CA ASN A 214 -9.70 23.18 -6.48
C ASN A 214 -9.60 23.36 -4.95
N CYS A 215 -9.06 24.51 -4.55
CA CYS A 215 -8.72 24.85 -3.14
C CYS A 215 -7.78 23.84 -2.43
N SER A 216 -6.95 23.10 -3.18
CA SER A 216 -5.82 22.37 -2.58
C SER A 216 -4.81 23.32 -1.93
N ALA A 217 -4.14 22.86 -0.87
CA ALA A 217 -3.19 23.68 -0.13
C ALA A 217 -1.98 24.06 -1.01
N LYS A 218 -1.55 25.33 -0.93
CA LYS A 218 -0.30 25.77 -1.57
C LYS A 218 0.86 25.00 -0.94
N GLY A 219 1.61 24.24 -1.75
CA GLY A 219 2.72 23.40 -1.28
C GLY A 219 2.39 21.92 -1.03
N VAL A 220 1.32 21.36 -1.60
CA VAL A 220 1.18 19.89 -1.69
C VAL A 220 2.34 19.31 -2.51
N TRP A 221 3.11 18.41 -1.91
CA TRP A 221 4.32 17.84 -2.50
C TRP A 221 3.98 16.67 -3.44
N PHE A 222 4.57 16.68 -4.64
CA PHE A 222 4.47 15.56 -5.58
C PHE A 222 5.32 14.38 -5.07
N MET A 223 4.69 13.29 -4.64
CA MET A 223 5.41 12.13 -4.13
C MET A 223 6.09 11.38 -5.28
N HIS A 224 7.41 11.16 -5.16
CA HIS A 224 8.22 10.82 -6.31
C HIS A 224 9.51 10.03 -5.93
N CYS A 225 9.82 8.92 -6.61
CA CYS A 225 10.87 7.92 -6.27
C CYS A 225 11.79 7.57 -7.48
N HIS A 226 13.09 7.26 -7.25
CA HIS A 226 14.13 7.43 -8.26
C HIS A 226 15.44 6.58 -8.19
N LEU A 227 15.63 5.61 -9.11
CA LEU A 227 16.88 4.82 -9.21
C LEU A 227 17.31 4.35 -10.62
N GLU A 228 18.64 4.23 -10.72
CA GLU A 228 19.53 3.63 -11.74
C GLU A 228 19.47 2.09 -11.81
N VAL A 229 20.20 1.31 -12.63
CA VAL A 229 21.00 1.41 -13.89
C VAL A 229 20.55 0.16 -14.73
N HIS A 230 20.86 -0.08 -16.01
CA HIS A 230 21.54 0.67 -17.09
C HIS A 230 20.49 0.87 -18.23
N THR A 231 20.75 0.98 -19.55
CA THR A 231 21.95 1.00 -20.42
C THR A 231 22.37 2.42 -20.80
N SER A 232 23.67 2.66 -20.96
CA SER A 232 24.20 3.81 -21.70
C SER A 232 24.11 3.58 -23.22
N TRP A 233 24.61 4.53 -24.02
CA TRP A 233 24.62 4.54 -25.49
C TRP A 233 23.26 4.83 -26.16
N GLY A 234 22.96 6.13 -26.31
CA GLY A 234 22.06 6.69 -27.33
C GLY A 234 20.69 6.04 -27.48
N LEU A 235 19.74 6.40 -26.63
CA LEU A 235 18.38 5.84 -26.57
C LEU A 235 17.56 6.07 -27.85
N ARG A 236 17.75 5.20 -28.85
CA ARG A 236 16.82 4.95 -29.96
C ARG A 236 16.01 3.69 -29.65
N MET A 237 14.81 3.87 -29.10
CA MET A 237 13.90 2.77 -28.76
C MET A 237 12.90 2.54 -29.89
N ALA A 238 12.70 1.29 -30.29
CA ALA A 238 11.67 0.89 -31.26
C ALA A 238 10.47 0.29 -30.52
N TRP A 239 9.29 0.88 -30.73
CA TRP A 239 8.04 0.51 -30.08
C TRP A 239 7.03 0.06 -31.13
N LEU A 240 6.71 -1.22 -31.10
CA LEU A 240 5.72 -1.87 -31.93
C LEU A 240 4.39 -1.88 -31.20
N ILE A 241 3.38 -1.18 -31.73
CA ILE A 241 2.03 -1.22 -31.17
C ILE A 241 1.26 -2.35 -31.84
N GLN A 242 0.87 -3.36 -31.06
CA GLN A 242 0.27 -4.59 -31.59
C GLN A 242 -0.84 -5.11 -30.67
N MET A 243 -1.76 -5.90 -31.24
CA MET A 243 -2.66 -6.73 -30.46
C MET A 243 -1.84 -7.84 -29.78
N THR A 244 -2.13 -8.15 -28.52
CA THR A 244 -1.49 -9.25 -27.80
C THR A 244 -2.48 -9.84 -26.80
N ASN A 245 -2.55 -11.18 -26.76
CA ASN A 245 -3.46 -11.91 -25.90
C ASN A 245 -2.94 -11.88 -24.47
N VAL A 246 -3.74 -11.33 -23.55
CA VAL A 246 -3.40 -11.20 -22.13
C VAL A 246 -4.50 -11.85 -21.29
N THR A 247 -4.12 -12.84 -20.50
CA THR A 247 -5.02 -13.60 -19.62
C THR A 247 -5.09 -12.96 -18.23
N ARG A 248 -6.30 -12.61 -17.76
CA ARG A 248 -6.60 -12.09 -16.41
C ARG A 248 -8.03 -12.48 -16.02
N LEU A 249 -8.31 -12.64 -14.72
CA LEU A 249 -9.66 -12.98 -14.22
C LEU A 249 -10.26 -14.24 -14.86
N CYS A 250 -9.41 -15.25 -15.10
CA CYS A 250 -9.68 -16.50 -15.84
C CYS A 250 -9.94 -16.34 -17.36
N GLU A 251 -10.01 -15.13 -17.90
CA GLU A 251 -10.34 -14.86 -19.29
C GLU A 251 -9.13 -14.37 -20.08
N THR A 252 -9.05 -14.73 -21.37
CA THR A 252 -8.01 -14.25 -22.28
C THR A 252 -8.64 -13.37 -23.34
N LYS A 253 -8.24 -12.10 -23.40
CA LYS A 253 -8.60 -11.21 -24.50
C LYS A 253 -7.37 -10.61 -25.16
N SER A 254 -7.51 -10.22 -26.43
CA SER A 254 -6.49 -9.45 -27.13
C SER A 254 -6.62 -7.98 -26.75
N ILE A 255 -5.53 -7.35 -26.31
CA ILE A 255 -5.47 -5.92 -26.02
C ILE A 255 -4.35 -5.25 -26.82
N VAL A 256 -4.45 -3.93 -27.02
CA VAL A 256 -3.37 -3.14 -27.59
C VAL A 256 -2.22 -3.06 -26.58
N THR A 257 -1.00 -3.39 -27.00
CA THR A 257 0.21 -3.37 -26.17
C THR A 257 1.38 -2.72 -26.90
N VAL A 258 2.41 -2.33 -26.14
CA VAL A 258 3.70 -1.91 -26.69
C VAL A 258 4.69 -3.07 -26.54
N ASN A 259 5.28 -3.52 -27.64
CA ASN A 259 6.24 -4.64 -27.68
C ASN A 259 5.72 -5.93 -27.03
N GLY A 260 4.39 -6.16 -27.02
CA GLY A 260 3.76 -7.30 -26.36
C GLY A 260 3.70 -7.21 -24.83
N GLN A 261 4.05 -6.07 -24.24
CA GLN A 261 4.14 -5.89 -22.79
C GLN A 261 2.89 -5.17 -22.23
N PHE A 262 2.35 -5.72 -21.13
CA PHE A 262 1.30 -5.10 -20.33
C PHE A 262 1.63 -5.25 -18.83
N PRO A 263 1.91 -4.14 -18.10
CA PRO A 263 2.10 -2.77 -18.59
C PRO A 263 3.24 -2.66 -19.60
N GLY A 264 3.28 -1.55 -20.34
CA GLY A 264 4.29 -1.30 -21.37
C GLY A 264 5.70 -1.04 -20.80
N PRO A 265 6.71 -0.97 -21.68
CA PRO A 265 8.11 -0.89 -21.30
C PRO A 265 8.45 0.36 -20.47
N LYS A 266 9.27 0.14 -19.44
CA LYS A 266 9.94 1.21 -18.67
C LYS A 266 10.95 1.94 -19.55
N ILE A 267 10.82 3.26 -19.69
CA ILE A 267 11.91 4.14 -20.13
C ILE A 267 12.79 4.47 -18.93
N VAL A 268 14.10 4.52 -19.13
CA VAL A 268 15.07 5.10 -18.18
C VAL A 268 16.00 6.01 -18.97
N ALA A 269 16.21 7.24 -18.51
CA ALA A 269 17.07 8.25 -19.12
C ALA A 269 17.60 9.21 -18.04
N ARG A 270 18.65 9.99 -18.30
CA ARG A 270 19.13 11.06 -17.40
C ARG A 270 18.58 12.42 -17.78
N GLU A 271 18.58 13.35 -16.83
CA GLU A 271 18.53 14.78 -17.11
C GLU A 271 19.68 15.18 -18.06
N GLY A 272 19.33 15.80 -19.18
CA GLY A 272 20.24 16.10 -20.29
C GLY A 272 20.27 15.05 -21.41
N ASP A 273 19.72 13.84 -21.21
CA ASP A 273 19.66 12.84 -22.28
C ASP A 273 18.62 13.22 -23.34
N ARG A 274 18.92 12.87 -24.59
CA ARG A 274 17.98 12.93 -25.71
C ARG A 274 17.33 11.57 -25.91
N VAL A 275 16.01 11.53 -25.74
CA VAL A 275 15.17 10.33 -25.88
C VAL A 275 14.60 10.28 -27.28
N VAL A 276 14.77 9.16 -27.97
CA VAL A 276 14.22 8.93 -29.32
C VAL A 276 13.39 7.66 -29.32
N VAL A 277 12.07 7.77 -29.50
CA VAL A 277 11.14 6.62 -29.56
C VAL A 277 10.49 6.56 -30.94
N ARG A 278 10.87 5.54 -31.73
CA ARG A 278 10.25 5.21 -33.01
C ARG A 278 9.05 4.30 -32.75
N VAL A 279 7.85 4.84 -32.84
CA VAL A 279 6.59 4.12 -32.68
C VAL A 279 6.09 3.67 -34.05
N VAL A 280 5.75 2.39 -34.18
CA VAL A 280 5.15 1.80 -35.40
C VAL A 280 3.81 1.20 -35.01
N ASN A 281 2.72 1.64 -35.65
CA ASN A 281 1.38 1.17 -35.32
C ASN A 281 0.95 0.01 -36.24
N HIS A 282 0.76 -1.20 -35.70
CA HIS A 282 0.25 -2.35 -36.45
C HIS A 282 -1.24 -2.66 -36.17
N VAL A 283 -1.89 -1.99 -35.20
CA VAL A 283 -3.31 -2.19 -34.91
C VAL A 283 -4.20 -1.30 -35.80
N HIS A 284 -5.50 -1.58 -35.84
CA HIS A 284 -6.48 -0.81 -36.63
C HIS A 284 -6.88 0.52 -35.99
N TYR A 285 -6.73 0.67 -34.67
CA TYR A 285 -6.95 1.94 -33.99
C TYR A 285 -5.88 2.98 -34.37
N ASN A 286 -6.28 4.25 -34.46
CA ASN A 286 -5.37 5.39 -34.47
C ASN A 286 -4.72 5.56 -33.09
N ILE A 287 -3.41 5.82 -33.02
CA ILE A 287 -2.66 5.86 -31.75
C ILE A 287 -1.73 7.07 -31.69
N SER A 288 -1.68 7.76 -30.55
CA SER A 288 -0.57 8.67 -30.19
C SER A 288 -0.16 8.41 -28.75
N LEU A 289 1.09 8.68 -28.38
CA LEU A 289 1.63 8.42 -27.05
C LEU A 289 2.09 9.73 -26.40
N HIS A 290 1.59 10.04 -25.21
CA HIS A 290 1.95 11.23 -24.43
C HIS A 290 2.93 10.92 -23.30
N TRP A 291 3.86 11.86 -23.08
CA TRP A 291 4.93 11.79 -22.08
C TRP A 291 4.53 12.59 -20.83
N HIS A 292 3.54 12.09 -20.09
CA HIS A 292 2.81 12.83 -19.07
C HIS A 292 3.72 13.49 -18.01
N GLY A 293 3.86 14.81 -18.11
CA GLY A 293 4.65 15.66 -17.22
C GLY A 293 6.07 15.97 -17.71
N VAL A 294 6.51 15.46 -18.87
CA VAL A 294 7.79 15.83 -19.49
C VAL A 294 7.68 17.24 -20.09
N ARG A 295 8.66 18.09 -19.84
CA ARG A 295 8.71 19.46 -20.38
C ARG A 295 9.21 19.45 -21.83
N GLN A 296 8.32 19.65 -22.78
CA GLN A 296 8.64 19.70 -24.21
C GLN A 296 9.22 21.05 -24.66
N LEU A 297 10.36 21.44 -24.07
CA LEU A 297 11.03 22.69 -24.37
C LEU A 297 11.57 22.71 -25.80
N ARG A 298 10.90 23.46 -26.69
CA ARG A 298 11.15 23.49 -28.15
C ARG A 298 10.96 22.14 -28.85
N SER A 299 10.14 21.25 -28.28
CA SER A 299 9.84 19.92 -28.83
C SER A 299 8.34 19.57 -28.78
N ALA A 300 7.47 20.58 -28.75
CA ALA A 300 6.03 20.41 -28.48
C ALA A 300 5.31 19.44 -29.43
N TRP A 301 5.73 19.32 -30.69
CA TRP A 301 5.18 18.34 -31.64
C TRP A 301 5.40 16.88 -31.21
N ALA A 302 6.40 16.63 -30.37
CA ALA A 302 6.71 15.32 -29.79
C ALA A 302 6.05 15.11 -28.41
N ASP A 303 5.07 15.94 -28.02
CA ASP A 303 4.40 15.79 -26.72
C ASP A 303 3.43 14.61 -26.65
N GLY A 304 2.66 14.35 -27.71
CA GLY A 304 1.77 13.19 -27.80
C GLY A 304 0.26 13.43 -27.90
N PRO A 305 -0.35 14.47 -27.30
CA PRO A 305 -1.80 14.67 -27.35
C PRO A 305 -2.34 14.77 -28.78
N ALA A 306 -3.16 13.78 -29.16
CA ALA A 306 -3.77 13.67 -30.48
C ALA A 306 -4.61 14.91 -30.80
N TYR A 307 -4.50 15.40 -32.04
CA TYR A 307 -5.18 16.58 -32.58
C TYR A 307 -4.84 17.92 -31.90
N VAL A 308 -3.96 17.93 -30.89
CA VAL A 308 -3.48 19.16 -30.22
C VAL A 308 -2.00 19.43 -30.54
N THR A 309 -1.15 18.40 -30.48
CA THR A 309 0.30 18.53 -30.73
C THR A 309 0.77 17.72 -31.94
N GLN A 310 0.02 16.68 -32.31
CA GLN A 310 0.29 15.86 -33.49
C GLN A 310 -1.00 15.24 -34.04
N CYS A 311 -0.97 14.83 -35.31
CA CYS A 311 -1.92 13.85 -35.82
C CYS A 311 -1.69 12.47 -35.18
N PRO A 312 -2.72 11.62 -35.03
CA PRO A 312 -2.53 10.23 -34.62
C PRO A 312 -1.72 9.43 -35.63
N ILE A 313 -0.96 8.45 -35.14
CA ILE A 313 -0.26 7.44 -35.92
C ILE A 313 -1.30 6.44 -36.42
N GLN A 314 -1.58 6.47 -37.72
CA GLN A 314 -2.50 5.55 -38.39
C GLN A 314 -1.92 4.12 -38.49
N LYS A 315 -2.76 3.12 -38.79
CA LYS A 315 -2.33 1.74 -39.06
C LYS A 315 -1.24 1.71 -40.14
N GLY A 316 -0.19 0.91 -39.92
CA GLY A 316 0.98 0.79 -40.79
C GLY A 316 1.95 1.98 -40.73
N SER A 317 1.55 3.11 -40.13
CA SER A 317 2.38 4.32 -40.08
C SER A 317 3.41 4.27 -38.94
N THR A 318 4.47 5.07 -39.10
CA THR A 318 5.53 5.26 -38.10
C THR A 318 5.60 6.72 -37.69
N TYR A 319 5.85 6.99 -36.41
CA TYR A 319 6.23 8.32 -35.90
C TYR A 319 7.47 8.23 -35.02
N VAL A 320 8.26 9.31 -34.94
CA VAL A 320 9.49 9.36 -34.13
C VAL A 320 9.41 10.52 -33.15
N TYR A 321 9.12 10.19 -31.89
CA TYR A 321 9.28 11.11 -30.78
C TYR A 321 10.78 11.35 -30.56
N ASN A 322 11.18 12.62 -30.44
CA ASN A 322 12.58 13.03 -30.30
C ASN A 322 12.63 14.31 -29.48
N PHE A 323 12.99 14.19 -28.20
CA PHE A 323 13.04 15.31 -27.25
C PHE A 323 14.23 15.15 -26.29
N THR A 324 14.65 16.25 -25.67
CA THR A 324 15.72 16.27 -24.67
C THR A 324 15.13 16.61 -23.31
N ILE A 325 15.53 15.88 -22.27
CA ILE A 325 14.99 16.09 -20.93
C ILE A 325 15.76 17.22 -20.21
N VAL A 326 15.07 18.26 -19.75
CA VAL A 326 15.70 19.49 -19.22
C VAL A 326 15.09 19.93 -17.89
N GLY A 327 15.92 20.07 -16.86
CA GLY A 327 15.53 20.62 -15.55
C GLY A 327 14.59 19.71 -14.74
N GLN A 328 14.56 18.41 -15.05
CA GLN A 328 13.64 17.44 -14.48
C GLN A 328 14.38 16.21 -13.98
N ARG A 329 13.89 15.66 -12.87
CA ARG A 329 14.26 14.35 -12.34
C ARG A 329 13.00 13.70 -11.75
N GLY A 330 12.68 12.50 -12.19
CA GLY A 330 11.52 11.75 -11.70
C GLY A 330 11.10 10.55 -12.55
N THR A 331 10.61 9.48 -11.92
CA THR A 331 9.65 8.52 -12.50
C THR A 331 8.34 9.23 -12.83
N LEU A 332 8.24 9.73 -14.06
CA LEU A 332 6.99 10.12 -14.70
C LEU A 332 6.36 8.88 -15.36
N TRP A 333 5.34 9.09 -16.20
CA TRP A 333 4.68 8.01 -16.95
C TRP A 333 4.37 8.45 -18.38
N TRP A 334 4.12 7.47 -19.25
CA TRP A 334 3.65 7.66 -20.61
C TRP A 334 2.38 6.83 -20.83
N HIS A 335 1.51 7.27 -21.73
CA HIS A 335 0.29 6.54 -22.09
C HIS A 335 -0.21 6.88 -23.49
N ALA A 336 -1.09 6.04 -24.05
CA ALA A 336 -1.83 6.40 -25.25
C ALA A 336 -2.75 7.61 -24.97
N HIS A 337 -2.67 8.65 -25.79
CA HIS A 337 -3.40 9.91 -25.64
C HIS A 337 -4.46 10.09 -26.75
N ILE A 338 -5.19 9.01 -27.03
CA ILE A 338 -6.37 8.97 -27.88
C ILE A 338 -7.30 7.87 -27.37
N SER A 339 -8.61 8.16 -27.40
CA SER A 339 -9.67 7.27 -26.89
C SER A 339 -9.43 6.75 -25.45
N TRP A 340 -9.82 5.51 -25.15
CA TRP A 340 -9.62 4.84 -23.86
C TRP A 340 -8.41 3.90 -23.83
N LEU A 341 -7.67 3.77 -24.94
CA LEU A 341 -6.43 2.99 -25.05
C LEU A 341 -5.39 3.26 -23.95
N ARG A 342 -5.47 4.40 -23.24
CA ARG A 342 -4.69 4.67 -22.02
C ARG A 342 -4.82 3.57 -20.95
N ALA A 343 -5.90 2.79 -20.95
CA ALA A 343 -6.15 1.69 -20.03
C ALA A 343 -5.37 0.40 -20.36
N THR A 344 -4.75 0.30 -21.54
CA THR A 344 -3.95 -0.85 -21.98
C THR A 344 -2.54 -0.46 -22.42
N VAL A 345 -2.37 0.75 -22.96
CA VAL A 345 -1.12 1.31 -23.46
C VAL A 345 -0.62 2.39 -22.50
N TYR A 346 0.18 1.98 -21.52
CA TYR A 346 0.84 2.87 -20.54
C TYR A 346 2.14 2.26 -19.97
N GLY A 347 3.02 3.08 -19.42
CA GLY A 347 4.24 2.64 -18.73
C GLY A 347 5.03 3.78 -18.05
N PRO A 348 6.11 3.49 -17.32
CA PRO A 348 6.86 4.48 -16.54
C PRO A 348 8.05 5.11 -17.32
N ILE A 349 8.41 6.35 -16.99
CA ILE A 349 9.59 7.08 -17.50
C ILE A 349 10.49 7.50 -16.32
N ILE A 350 11.61 6.81 -16.06
CA ILE A 350 12.53 7.16 -14.96
C ILE A 350 13.61 8.14 -15.43
N ILE A 351 13.49 9.42 -15.05
CA ILE A 351 14.43 10.52 -15.38
C ILE A 351 15.49 10.70 -14.28
N LEU A 352 16.57 9.91 -14.36
CA LEU A 352 17.74 9.92 -13.47
C LEU A 352 18.40 11.30 -13.37
N PRO A 353 19.13 11.61 -12.27
CA PRO A 353 20.00 12.78 -12.21
C PRO A 353 21.01 12.82 -13.35
N LYS A 354 21.35 14.05 -13.78
CA LYS A 354 22.43 14.33 -14.73
C LYS A 354 23.72 13.64 -14.31
N LEU A 355 24.50 13.17 -15.29
CA LEU A 355 25.76 12.48 -15.01
C LEU A 355 26.70 13.34 -14.13
N GLY A 356 27.24 12.74 -13.07
CA GLY A 356 28.07 13.43 -12.08
C GLY A 356 27.30 14.15 -10.96
N VAL A 357 25.99 14.33 -11.08
CA VAL A 357 25.14 14.90 -10.01
C VAL A 357 24.59 13.78 -9.13
N PRO A 358 24.94 13.70 -7.83
CA PRO A 358 24.40 12.69 -6.93
C PRO A 358 22.93 12.94 -6.61
N TYR A 359 22.25 11.90 -6.15
CA TYR A 359 20.93 12.03 -5.52
C TYR A 359 21.02 12.88 -4.24
N PRO A 360 19.97 13.63 -3.86
CA PRO A 360 19.90 14.34 -2.57
C PRO A 360 19.66 13.39 -1.37
N PHE A 361 19.93 12.09 -1.55
CA PHE A 361 19.77 11.00 -0.58
C PHE A 361 20.71 9.85 -0.95
N VAL A 362 20.96 8.93 0.00
CA VAL A 362 21.77 7.73 -0.23
C VAL A 362 21.08 6.83 -1.26
N LYS A 363 21.83 6.35 -2.27
CA LYS A 363 21.33 5.49 -3.35
C LYS A 363 20.58 4.26 -2.77
N PRO A 364 19.27 4.10 -3.03
CA PRO A 364 18.51 2.97 -2.48
C PRO A 364 18.99 1.62 -3.04
N TYR A 365 18.88 0.57 -2.22
CA TYR A 365 19.34 -0.79 -2.52
C TYR A 365 18.63 -1.40 -3.75
N LYS A 366 17.33 -1.13 -3.89
CA LYS A 366 16.50 -1.57 -5.01
C LYS A 366 15.30 -0.63 -5.12
N GLU A 367 14.87 -0.36 -6.35
CA GLU A 367 13.55 0.21 -6.62
C GLU A 367 12.74 -0.71 -7.55
N VAL A 368 11.43 -0.56 -7.46
CA VAL A 368 10.44 -1.25 -8.27
C VAL A 368 9.34 -0.22 -8.58
N PRO A 369 9.10 0.15 -9.85
CA PRO A 369 7.93 0.93 -10.20
C PRO A 369 6.66 0.22 -9.74
N ILE A 370 5.78 0.94 -9.05
CA ILE A 370 4.44 0.49 -8.68
C ILE A 370 3.48 1.31 -9.53
N ILE A 371 2.86 0.66 -10.51
CA ILE A 371 1.90 1.26 -11.42
C ILE A 371 0.53 0.73 -11.03
N PHE A 372 -0.33 1.63 -10.56
CA PHE A 372 -1.75 1.32 -10.36
C PHE A 372 -2.48 1.45 -11.69
N GLY A 373 -3.40 0.54 -11.97
CA GLY A 373 -4.20 0.56 -13.19
C GLY A 373 -5.42 -0.33 -13.06
N GLU A 374 -6.29 -0.31 -14.05
CA GLU A 374 -7.58 -1.00 -14.04
C GLU A 374 -7.65 -2.06 -15.14
N TRP A 375 -8.53 -3.05 -14.95
CA TRP A 375 -8.81 -4.10 -15.91
C TRP A 375 -10.31 -4.26 -16.10
N TRP A 376 -10.76 -4.14 -17.35
CA TRP A 376 -12.09 -4.55 -17.79
C TRP A 376 -12.00 -5.89 -18.51
N LYS A 377 -13.02 -6.74 -18.39
CA LYS A 377 -13.23 -7.91 -19.26
C LYS A 377 -13.66 -7.47 -20.66
N ALA A 378 -14.63 -6.57 -20.73
CA ALA A 378 -15.09 -5.94 -21.97
C ALA A 378 -13.95 -5.24 -22.74
N ASP A 379 -14.14 -5.00 -24.04
CA ASP A 379 -13.25 -4.10 -24.80
C ASP A 379 -13.39 -2.67 -24.26
N THR A 380 -12.27 -2.05 -23.89
CA THR A 380 -12.22 -0.68 -23.38
C THR A 380 -12.70 0.33 -24.42
N GLU A 381 -12.50 0.05 -25.71
CA GLU A 381 -12.98 0.92 -26.78
C GLU A 381 -14.51 0.80 -26.99
N ALA A 382 -15.09 -0.37 -26.69
CA ALA A 382 -16.54 -0.55 -26.63
C ALA A 382 -17.15 0.16 -25.39
N VAL A 383 -16.50 0.07 -24.22
CA VAL A 383 -16.95 0.74 -22.98
C VAL A 383 -17.01 2.26 -23.15
N ILE A 384 -15.98 2.89 -23.74
CA ILE A 384 -16.03 4.34 -24.00
C ILE A 384 -17.02 4.69 -25.12
N SER A 385 -17.19 3.84 -26.13
CA SER A 385 -18.20 4.05 -27.18
C SER A 385 -19.62 4.06 -26.60
N GLN A 386 -19.93 3.14 -25.69
CA GLN A 386 -21.21 3.08 -24.97
C GLN A 386 -21.41 4.32 -24.08
N ALA A 387 -20.38 4.74 -23.34
CA ALA A 387 -20.44 5.94 -22.51
C ALA A 387 -20.72 7.21 -23.34
N LEU A 388 -20.00 7.38 -24.47
CA LEU A 388 -20.20 8.50 -25.39
C LEU A 388 -21.58 8.50 -26.08
N GLN A 389 -22.13 7.32 -26.41
CA GLN A 389 -23.47 7.19 -27.00
C GLN A 389 -24.60 7.47 -26.01
N THR A 390 -24.41 7.13 -24.74
CA THR A 390 -25.43 7.29 -23.68
C THR A 390 -25.32 8.62 -22.93
N GLY A 391 -24.20 9.33 -23.05
CA GLY A 391 -23.87 10.49 -22.21
C GLY A 391 -23.54 10.13 -20.76
N GLY A 392 -23.47 8.83 -20.43
CA GLY A 392 -23.18 8.32 -19.09
C GLY A 392 -21.68 8.23 -18.79
N GLY A 393 -21.37 7.94 -17.52
CA GLY A 393 -20.01 7.54 -17.14
C GLY A 393 -19.68 6.13 -17.67
N PRO A 394 -18.41 5.84 -18.01
CA PRO A 394 -18.00 4.50 -18.41
C PRO A 394 -18.10 3.50 -17.24
N ASN A 395 -18.39 2.25 -17.60
CA ASN A 395 -18.62 1.14 -16.66
C ASN A 395 -17.41 0.97 -15.71
N VAL A 396 -17.67 0.65 -14.44
CA VAL A 396 -16.62 0.35 -13.44
C VAL A 396 -15.76 -0.85 -13.89
N SER A 397 -14.48 -0.86 -13.54
CA SER A 397 -13.55 -1.94 -13.91
C SER A 397 -13.81 -3.24 -13.14
N ASP A 398 -13.62 -4.38 -13.82
CA ASP A 398 -13.74 -5.72 -13.23
C ASP A 398 -12.67 -6.02 -12.18
N ALA A 399 -11.48 -5.42 -12.30
CA ALA A 399 -10.44 -5.49 -11.28
C ALA A 399 -9.47 -4.31 -11.25
N TYR A 400 -9.07 -3.92 -10.05
CA TYR A 400 -7.88 -3.08 -9.83
C TYR A 400 -6.61 -3.92 -9.93
N THR A 401 -5.56 -3.35 -10.51
CA THR A 401 -4.28 -4.01 -10.77
C THR A 401 -3.08 -3.22 -10.25
N ILE A 402 -2.06 -3.95 -9.83
CA ILE A 402 -0.73 -3.43 -9.50
C ILE A 402 0.24 -4.05 -10.50
N ASN A 403 0.96 -3.22 -11.26
CA ASN A 403 1.82 -3.62 -12.38
C ASN A 403 1.11 -4.57 -13.35
N GLY A 404 -0.17 -4.27 -13.67
CA GLY A 404 -1.01 -5.06 -14.57
C GLY A 404 -1.35 -6.47 -14.06
N LEU A 405 -1.19 -6.76 -12.77
CA LEU A 405 -1.66 -7.98 -12.12
C LEU A 405 -2.80 -7.65 -11.13
N PRO A 406 -3.93 -8.38 -11.16
CA PRO A 406 -4.99 -8.25 -10.16
C PRO A 406 -4.52 -8.77 -8.79
N GLY A 407 -5.15 -8.27 -7.72
CA GLY A 407 -4.89 -8.73 -6.36
C GLY A 407 -5.25 -10.21 -6.12
N PRO A 408 -4.75 -10.84 -5.05
CA PRO A 408 -4.95 -12.27 -4.79
C PRO A 408 -6.39 -12.66 -4.43
N LEU A 409 -7.30 -11.69 -4.26
CA LEU A 409 -8.74 -11.91 -4.00
C LEU A 409 -9.55 -12.19 -5.28
N TYR A 410 -8.96 -12.00 -6.47
CA TYR A 410 -9.61 -12.29 -7.76
C TYR A 410 -9.33 -13.72 -8.22
N ASN A 411 -10.32 -14.36 -8.85
CA ASN A 411 -10.17 -15.71 -9.41
C ASN A 411 -9.09 -15.76 -10.51
N CYS A 412 -8.36 -16.88 -10.55
CA CYS A 412 -7.20 -17.11 -11.42
C CYS A 412 -6.05 -16.07 -11.30
N SER A 413 -5.92 -15.39 -10.16
CA SER A 413 -4.72 -14.58 -9.87
C SER A 413 -3.45 -15.45 -9.78
N ALA A 414 -2.31 -14.86 -10.16
CA ALA A 414 -1.03 -15.57 -10.21
C ALA A 414 -0.53 -15.98 -8.81
N LYS A 415 0.02 -17.20 -8.69
CA LYS A 415 0.66 -17.65 -7.46
C LYS A 415 1.91 -16.79 -7.19
N GLY A 416 2.02 -16.23 -5.99
CA GLY A 416 3.14 -15.35 -5.59
C GLY A 416 2.90 -13.84 -5.72
N VAL A 417 1.67 -13.39 -6.00
CA VAL A 417 1.30 -11.96 -5.87
C VAL A 417 1.40 -11.53 -4.40
N TRP A 418 2.07 -10.40 -4.15
CA TRP A 418 2.21 -9.82 -2.82
C TRP A 418 0.90 -9.15 -2.40
N PHE A 419 0.45 -9.40 -1.16
CA PHE A 419 -0.75 -8.79 -0.60
C PHE A 419 -0.48 -7.32 -0.23
N MET A 420 -0.75 -6.42 -1.19
CA MET A 420 -1.14 -5.05 -0.89
C MET A 420 -2.64 -4.94 -1.22
N HIS A 421 -3.44 -4.45 -0.28
CA HIS A 421 -4.88 -4.32 -0.45
C HIS A 421 -5.37 -2.98 0.11
N CYS A 422 -6.50 -2.52 -0.41
CA CYS A 422 -7.42 -1.71 0.38
C CYS A 422 -8.46 -2.68 0.95
N HIS A 423 -8.70 -2.64 2.26
CA HIS A 423 -9.82 -3.37 2.87
C HIS A 423 -11.12 -2.78 2.32
N LEU A 424 -12.01 -3.56 1.69
CA LEU A 424 -13.29 -3.05 1.19
C LEU A 424 -14.44 -3.75 1.92
N GLU A 425 -15.08 -3.02 2.84
CA GLU A 425 -15.95 -3.59 3.87
C GLU A 425 -17.41 -3.79 3.42
N VAL A 426 -17.73 -3.41 2.18
CA VAL A 426 -19.12 -3.39 1.66
C VAL A 426 -19.80 -4.76 1.76
N HIS A 427 -19.03 -5.85 1.59
CA HIS A 427 -19.51 -7.23 1.75
C HIS A 427 -19.92 -7.56 3.19
N THR A 428 -19.22 -7.02 4.20
CA THR A 428 -19.52 -7.23 5.63
C THR A 428 -20.79 -6.49 6.07
N SER A 429 -21.08 -5.36 5.41
CA SER A 429 -22.36 -4.65 5.56
C SER A 429 -23.51 -5.28 4.77
N TRP A 430 -23.23 -5.99 3.67
CA TRP A 430 -24.20 -6.80 2.90
C TRP A 430 -24.44 -8.21 3.47
N GLY A 431 -24.07 -8.45 4.74
CA GLY A 431 -24.40 -9.68 5.46
C GLY A 431 -23.47 -10.88 5.24
N LEU A 432 -22.41 -10.77 4.42
CA LEU A 432 -21.41 -11.83 4.26
C LEU A 432 -20.50 -11.90 5.51
N ARG A 433 -20.95 -12.65 6.51
CA ARG A 433 -20.23 -12.92 7.77
C ARG A 433 -20.09 -14.42 7.98
N MET A 434 -18.86 -14.89 8.17
CA MET A 434 -18.54 -16.27 8.53
C MET A 434 -17.62 -16.23 9.75
N ALA A 435 -18.04 -16.88 10.84
CA ALA A 435 -17.27 -17.00 12.06
C ALA A 435 -16.92 -18.49 12.31
N TRP A 436 -15.69 -18.76 12.70
CA TRP A 436 -15.22 -20.11 13.03
C TRP A 436 -15.10 -20.24 14.55
N LEU A 437 -15.80 -21.22 15.13
CA LEU A 437 -15.67 -21.52 16.56
C LEU A 437 -14.32 -22.23 16.80
N VAL A 438 -13.33 -21.49 17.27
CA VAL A 438 -12.03 -22.05 17.67
C VAL A 438 -12.18 -22.62 19.08
N LEU A 439 -12.07 -23.95 19.21
CA LEU A 439 -12.07 -24.64 20.50
C LEU A 439 -10.67 -24.62 21.14
N ASP A 440 -10.65 -24.57 22.46
CA ASP A 440 -9.44 -24.66 23.28
C ASP A 440 -8.70 -26.00 23.05
N GLY A 441 -7.38 -25.94 22.86
CA GLY A 441 -6.54 -27.14 22.79
C GLY A 441 -6.12 -27.68 24.16
N ASN A 442 -5.45 -28.84 24.15
CA ASN A 442 -5.05 -29.56 25.38
C ASN A 442 -3.95 -28.84 26.19
N LEU A 443 -3.10 -28.04 25.55
CA LEU A 443 -1.98 -27.36 26.21
C LEU A 443 -2.34 -25.93 26.66
N PRO A 444 -1.78 -25.38 27.75
CA PRO A 444 -2.12 -24.04 28.25
C PRO A 444 -1.88 -22.87 27.27
N ASN A 445 -0.97 -23.04 26.31
CA ASN A 445 -0.72 -22.08 25.23
C ASN A 445 -1.70 -22.20 24.05
N GLN A 446 -2.47 -23.29 23.97
CA GLN A 446 -3.56 -23.53 23.01
C GLN A 446 -4.92 -23.09 23.56
N LYS A 447 -4.96 -22.47 24.74
CA LYS A 447 -6.19 -21.98 25.39
C LYS A 447 -6.32 -20.47 25.34
N LEU A 448 -7.52 -19.98 25.05
CA LEU A 448 -7.83 -18.54 25.14
C LEU A 448 -7.93 -18.11 26.62
N PRO A 449 -7.32 -16.99 27.03
CA PRO A 449 -7.60 -16.39 28.32
C PRO A 449 -9.06 -15.88 28.38
N PRO A 450 -9.65 -15.71 29.58
CA PRO A 450 -10.94 -15.06 29.71
C PRO A 450 -10.89 -13.61 29.18
N PRO A 451 -11.99 -13.07 28.63
CA PRO A 451 -12.05 -11.68 28.18
C PRO A 451 -11.84 -10.70 29.35
N PRO A 452 -11.31 -9.49 29.09
CA PRO A 452 -11.08 -8.49 30.12
C PRO A 452 -12.40 -7.92 30.64
N SER A 453 -12.40 -7.43 31.89
CA SER A 453 -13.60 -6.93 32.57
C SER A 453 -14.19 -5.65 31.98
N ASP A 454 -13.42 -4.92 31.16
CA ASP A 454 -13.87 -3.72 30.43
C ASP A 454 -14.32 -4.01 28.99
N LEU A 455 -14.38 -5.28 28.55
CA LEU A 455 -14.92 -5.64 27.24
C LEU A 455 -16.38 -5.15 27.12
N PRO A 456 -16.72 -4.28 26.14
CA PRO A 456 -18.07 -3.76 26.01
C PRO A 456 -19.08 -4.90 25.80
N LYS A 457 -20.23 -4.80 26.47
CA LYS A 457 -21.28 -5.83 26.44
C LYS A 457 -22.38 -5.49 25.44
N CYS A 458 -22.83 -6.52 24.73
CA CYS A 458 -23.99 -6.59 23.86
C CYS A 458 -24.44 -8.06 23.77
#